data_AF-A0A2Z6D0X3-F1
#
_entry.id   AF-A0A2Z6D0X3-F1
#
_cell.length_a   1.000
_cell.length_b   1.000
_cell.length_c   1.000
_cell.angle_alpha   90.00
_cell.angle_beta   90.00
_cell.angle_gamma   90.00
#
_symmetry.space_group_name_H-M   'P 1'
#
loop_
_entity.id
_entity.type
_entity.pdbx_description
1 polymer ?
#
loop_
_entity_poly.entity_id
_entity_poly.type
_entity_poly.pdbx_seq_one_letter_code
_entity_poly.pdbx_strand_id
1 'polypeptide(L)'
;MQPYCALAIGLKRAGHEVTVAANENFESFVRQFDLEFAPIAGNSQELLQSKKGMRLIAGEKVPMVSDKLLLQQMHSAMSATSRLRVYAACQGTEVIIYTPLTNWGYHIAEKLGVPCFMASVVPLTPTGTFPFLRFSQIANNPLSKR
;
A
#
# COMPACT_ATOMS: atom_id res chain seq x y z
N MET A 1 -1.83 -5.11 -5.24
CA MET A 1 -0.97 -6.26 -4.91
C MET A 1 0.01 -6.60 -6.02
N GLN A 2 -0.46 -6.85 -7.25
CA GLN A 2 0.38 -7.29 -8.39
C GLN A 2 1.72 -6.55 -8.56
N PRO A 3 1.80 -5.20 -8.56
CA PRO A 3 3.08 -4.51 -8.77
C PRO A 3 4.11 -4.79 -7.67
N TYR A 4 3.65 -5.01 -6.44
CA TYR A 4 4.54 -5.30 -5.31
C TYR A 4 5.01 -6.76 -5.29
N CYS A 5 4.20 -7.71 -5.79
CA CYS A 5 4.70 -9.07 -6.03
C CYS A 5 5.76 -9.06 -7.13
N ALA A 6 5.57 -8.27 -8.20
CA ALA A 6 6.60 -8.12 -9.24
C ALA A 6 7.91 -7.53 -8.69
N LEU A 7 7.82 -6.52 -7.82
CA LEU A 7 8.98 -5.97 -7.11
C LEU A 7 9.65 -7.03 -6.22
N ALA A 8 8.88 -7.78 -5.43
CA ALA A 8 9.38 -8.83 -4.55
C ALA A 8 10.09 -9.95 -5.33
N ILE A 9 9.54 -10.36 -6.48
CA ILE A 9 10.20 -11.32 -7.39
C ILE A 9 11.52 -10.75 -7.90
N GLY A 10 11.57 -9.47 -8.27
CA GLY A 10 12.80 -8.80 -8.70
C GLY A 10 13.88 -8.80 -7.62
N LEU A 11 13.51 -8.49 -6.37
CA LEU A 11 14.41 -8.52 -5.22
C LEU A 11 14.89 -9.95 -4.90
N LYS A 12 14.01 -10.95 -4.95
CA LYS A 12 14.38 -12.36 -4.79
C LYS A 12 15.38 -12.80 -5.86
N ARG A 13 15.17 -12.41 -7.13
CA ARG A 13 16.11 -12.69 -8.24
C ARG A 13 17.46 -12.00 -8.07
N ALA A 14 17.51 -10.86 -7.37
CA ALA A 14 18.75 -10.18 -7.02
C ALA A 14 19.49 -10.81 -5.82
N GLY A 15 18.94 -11.87 -5.21
CA GLY A 15 19.55 -12.61 -4.11
C GLY A 15 19.09 -12.18 -2.71
N HIS A 16 18.04 -11.36 -2.60
CA HIS A 16 17.48 -10.96 -1.31
C HIS A 16 16.42 -11.94 -0.80
N GLU A 17 16.35 -12.12 0.52
CA GLU A 17 15.20 -12.74 1.17
C GLU A 17 14.06 -11.73 1.28
N VAL A 18 12.86 -12.12 0.85
CA VAL A 18 11.72 -11.19 0.74
C VAL A 18 10.46 -11.81 1.32
N THR A 19 9.92 -11.16 2.35
CA THR A 19 8.62 -11.49 2.93
C THR A 19 7.60 -10.40 2.57
N VAL A 20 6.47 -10.80 2.00
CA VAL A 20 5.36 -9.90 1.70
C VAL A 20 4.37 -9.88 2.86
N ALA A 21 4.29 -8.74 3.55
CA ALA A 21 3.29 -8.51 4.58
C ALA A 21 2.02 -7.87 3.98
N ALA A 22 0.92 -8.62 3.92
CA ALA A 22 -0.36 -8.13 3.36
C ALA A 22 -1.58 -8.80 4.03
N ASN A 23 -2.78 -8.30 3.73
CA ASN A 23 -4.01 -8.87 4.27
C ASN A 23 -4.12 -10.37 3.90
N GLU A 24 -4.70 -11.17 4.80
CA GLU A 24 -4.76 -12.64 4.70
C GLU A 24 -5.34 -13.14 3.37
N ASN A 25 -6.30 -12.41 2.81
CA ASN A 25 -6.90 -12.67 1.51
C ASN A 25 -5.93 -12.64 0.31
N PHE A 26 -4.74 -12.03 0.46
CA PHE A 26 -3.71 -12.04 -0.57
C PHE A 26 -2.72 -13.20 -0.45
N GLU A 27 -2.81 -14.03 0.59
CA GLU A 27 -1.84 -15.11 0.83
C GLU A 27 -1.69 -16.04 -0.38
N SER A 28 -2.81 -16.60 -0.88
CA SER A 28 -2.77 -17.50 -2.05
C SER A 28 -2.20 -16.82 -3.28
N PHE A 29 -2.50 -15.52 -3.46
CA PHE A 29 -2.00 -14.74 -4.59
C PHE A 29 -0.50 -14.44 -4.48
N VAL A 30 0.05 -14.31 -3.27
CA VAL A 30 1.49 -14.11 -3.06
C VAL A 30 2.24 -15.43 -3.22
N ARG A 31 1.75 -16.50 -2.58
CA ARG A 31 2.43 -17.80 -2.55
C ARG A 31 2.53 -18.47 -3.92
N GLN A 32 1.61 -18.22 -4.86
CA GLN A 32 1.76 -18.72 -6.24
C GLN A 32 3.03 -18.22 -6.96
N PHE A 33 3.67 -17.17 -6.46
CA PHE A 33 4.95 -16.66 -6.97
C PHE A 33 6.15 -17.12 -6.16
N ASP A 34 5.99 -18.12 -5.28
CA ASP A 34 7.05 -18.64 -4.42
C ASP A 34 7.66 -17.53 -3.53
N LEU A 35 6.81 -16.65 -3.01
CA LEU A 35 7.19 -15.59 -2.09
C LEU A 35 6.77 -15.94 -0.66
N GLU A 36 7.62 -15.62 0.31
CA GLU A 36 7.26 -15.70 1.72
C GLU A 36 6.16 -14.69 2.04
N PHE A 37 5.26 -15.06 2.96
CA PHE A 37 4.07 -14.30 3.28
C PHE A 37 3.89 -14.14 4.78
N ALA A 38 3.64 -12.91 5.23
CA ALA A 38 3.28 -12.59 6.59
C ALA A 38 1.86 -11.99 6.65
N PRO A 39 0.90 -12.64 7.33
CA PRO A 39 -0.47 -12.13 7.39
C PRO A 39 -0.57 -10.88 8.28
N ILE A 40 -1.16 -9.81 7.75
CA ILE A 40 -1.55 -8.63 8.53
C ILE A 40 -3.07 -8.54 8.61
N ALA A 41 -3.60 -8.02 9.71
CA ALA A 41 -5.03 -8.03 9.96
C ALA A 41 -5.80 -7.12 8.97
N GLY A 42 -7.03 -7.52 8.64
CA GLY A 42 -7.97 -6.80 7.77
C GLY A 42 -8.29 -7.53 6.46
N ASN A 43 -9.26 -7.00 5.71
CA ASN A 43 -9.70 -7.55 4.41
C ASN A 43 -9.95 -6.40 3.41
N SER A 44 -8.88 -5.84 2.85
CA SER A 44 -8.98 -4.70 1.93
C SER A 44 -9.55 -5.04 0.54
N GLN A 45 -9.71 -6.33 0.21
CA GLN A 45 -10.17 -6.77 -1.11
C GLN A 45 -11.65 -6.46 -1.31
N GLU A 46 -12.48 -6.57 -0.28
CA GLU A 46 -13.92 -6.26 -0.39
C GLU A 46 -14.15 -4.82 -0.82
N LEU A 47 -13.37 -3.87 -0.29
CA LEU A 47 -13.44 -2.48 -0.72
C LEU A 47 -12.92 -2.29 -2.14
N LEU A 48 -11.77 -2.86 -2.49
CA LEU A 48 -11.17 -2.71 -3.82
C LEU A 48 -12.01 -3.35 -4.93
N GLN A 49 -12.73 -4.43 -4.63
CA GLN A 49 -13.65 -5.10 -5.55
C GLN A 49 -15.06 -4.49 -5.55
N SER A 50 -15.40 -3.67 -4.56
CA SER A 50 -16.67 -2.95 -4.56
C SER A 50 -16.74 -1.99 -5.76
N LYS A 51 -17.97 -1.76 -6.26
CA LYS A 51 -18.22 -0.73 -7.29
C LYS A 51 -17.61 0.62 -6.90
N LYS A 52 -17.62 0.96 -5.61
CA LYS A 52 -17.11 2.23 -5.11
C LYS A 52 -15.58 2.28 -5.08
N GLY A 53 -14.91 1.19 -4.71
CA GLY A 53 -13.45 1.08 -4.81
C GLY A 53 -12.95 1.16 -6.24
N MET A 54 -13.64 0.51 -7.18
CA MET A 54 -13.33 0.62 -8.62
C MET A 54 -13.47 2.06 -9.12
N ARG A 55 -14.52 2.78 -8.71
CA ARG A 55 -14.71 4.20 -9.03
C ARG A 55 -13.62 5.09 -8.42
N LEU A 56 -13.17 4.78 -7.19
CA LEU A 56 -12.05 5.47 -6.54
C LEU A 56 -10.75 5.29 -7.33
N ILE A 57 -10.45 4.06 -7.75
CA ILE A 57 -9.27 3.74 -8.59
C ILE A 57 -9.38 4.42 -9.96
N ALA A 58 -10.59 4.52 -10.52
CA ALA A 58 -10.85 5.24 -11.77
C ALA A 58 -10.74 6.78 -11.64
N GLY A 59 -10.53 7.29 -10.43
CA GLY A 59 -10.39 8.71 -10.15
C GLY A 59 -11.71 9.48 -10.18
N GLU A 60 -12.83 8.79 -9.95
CA GLU A 60 -14.14 9.45 -9.84
C GLU A 60 -14.30 10.17 -8.51
N LYS A 61 -15.14 11.22 -8.50
CA LYS A 61 -15.54 11.88 -7.25
C LYS A 61 -16.44 10.95 -6.46
N VAL A 62 -15.87 10.33 -5.44
CA VAL A 62 -16.55 9.42 -4.54
C VAL A 62 -16.57 10.07 -3.15
N PRO A 63 -17.74 10.25 -2.50
CA PRO A 63 -17.80 10.73 -1.12
C PRO A 63 -17.08 9.75 -0.19
N MET A 64 -15.90 10.12 0.28
CA MET A 64 -15.03 9.30 1.13
C MET A 64 -15.56 9.23 2.58
N VAL A 65 -16.10 10.34 3.10
CA VAL A 65 -16.34 10.51 4.54
C VAL A 65 -17.62 9.82 5.04
N SER A 66 -18.54 9.44 4.15
CA SER A 66 -19.81 8.79 4.51
C SER A 66 -19.84 7.28 4.25
N ASP A 67 -18.73 6.69 3.78
CA ASP A 67 -18.72 5.29 3.41
C ASP A 67 -18.32 4.39 4.59
N LYS A 68 -19.31 3.67 5.12
CA LYS A 68 -19.09 2.75 6.24
C LYS A 68 -18.06 1.67 5.93
N LEU A 69 -18.02 1.13 4.71
CA LEU A 69 -17.07 0.09 4.31
C LEU A 69 -15.64 0.65 4.22
N LEU A 70 -15.46 1.81 3.59
CA LEU A 70 -14.16 2.49 3.56
C LEU A 70 -13.67 2.83 4.96
N LEU A 71 -14.54 3.40 5.81
CA LEU A 71 -14.18 3.75 7.19
C LEU A 71 -13.84 2.49 8.00
N GLN A 72 -14.59 1.39 7.84
CA GLN A 72 -14.28 0.11 8.47
C GLN A 72 -12.94 -0.45 8.00
N GLN A 73 -12.62 -0.35 6.72
CA GLN A 73 -11.34 -0.81 6.18
C GLN A 73 -10.18 0.06 6.63
N MET A 74 -10.35 1.39 6.66
CA MET A 74 -9.34 2.29 7.24
C MET A 74 -9.15 2.00 8.73
N HIS A 75 -10.23 1.79 9.48
CA HIS A 75 -10.16 1.44 10.90
C HIS A 75 -9.50 0.08 11.13
N SER A 76 -9.79 -0.91 10.29
CA SER A 76 -9.18 -2.25 10.35
C SER A 76 -7.69 -2.18 10.00
N ALA A 77 -7.32 -1.50 8.92
CA ALA A 77 -5.93 -1.27 8.52
C ALA A 77 -5.15 -0.47 9.58
N MET A 78 -5.82 0.48 10.24
CA MET A 78 -5.28 1.27 11.35
C MET A 78 -5.59 0.65 12.72
N SER A 79 -5.99 -0.61 12.80
CA SER A 79 -6.24 -1.24 14.09
C SER A 79 -4.92 -1.52 14.83
N ALA A 80 -4.96 -1.57 16.16
CA ALA A 80 -3.80 -1.96 16.96
C ALA A 80 -3.29 -3.36 16.57
N THR A 81 -4.20 -4.28 16.27
CA THR A 81 -3.89 -5.64 15.81
C THR A 81 -3.09 -5.64 14.50
N SER A 82 -3.52 -4.84 13.52
CA SER A 82 -2.79 -4.71 12.24
C SER A 82 -1.38 -4.18 12.46
N ARG A 83 -1.23 -3.12 13.27
CA ARG A 83 0.08 -2.56 13.59
C ARG A 83 0.99 -3.56 14.30
N LEU A 84 0.47 -4.32 15.28
CA LEU A 84 1.25 -5.33 16.01
C LEU A 84 1.71 -6.47 15.09
N ARG A 85 0.83 -6.96 14.21
CA ARG A 85 1.20 -8.02 13.25
C ARG A 85 2.25 -7.55 12.26
N VAL A 86 2.15 -6.31 11.78
CA VAL A 86 3.15 -5.75 10.86
C VAL A 86 4.48 -5.53 11.59
N TYR A 87 4.45 -5.01 12.81
CA TYR A 87 5.64 -4.87 13.64
C TYR A 87 6.34 -6.21 13.88
N ALA A 88 5.57 -7.28 14.13
CA ALA A 88 6.09 -8.64 14.25
C ALA A 88 6.70 -9.14 12.92
N ALA A 89 6.04 -8.88 11.78
CA ALA A 89 6.54 -9.25 10.46
C ALA A 89 7.83 -8.52 10.05
N CYS A 90 8.09 -7.34 10.62
CA CYS A 90 9.31 -6.56 10.36
C CYS A 90 10.49 -6.94 11.26
N GLN A 91 10.31 -7.81 12.28
CA GLN A 91 11.42 -8.20 13.16
C GLN A 91 12.51 -8.93 12.37
N GLY A 92 13.77 -8.52 12.57
CA GLY A 92 14.93 -9.12 11.90
C GLY A 92 15.12 -8.71 10.45
N THR A 93 14.28 -7.83 9.90
CA THR A 93 14.44 -7.31 8.52
C THR A 93 15.54 -6.26 8.45
N GLU A 94 16.25 -6.18 7.33
CA GLU A 94 17.32 -5.18 7.10
C GLU A 94 16.82 -3.95 6.32
N VAL A 95 15.67 -4.06 5.64
CA VAL A 95 15.06 -3.00 4.83
C VAL A 95 13.54 -3.15 4.87
N ILE A 96 12.82 -2.04 4.96
CA ILE A 96 11.35 -2.02 4.86
C ILE A 96 10.89 -1.27 3.62
N ILE A 97 10.14 -1.93 2.75
CA ILE A 97 9.44 -1.29 1.63
C ILE A 97 7.96 -1.21 1.96
N TYR A 98 7.41 0.00 2.02
CA TYR A 98 6.00 0.22 2.35
C TYR A 98 5.27 0.96 1.24
N THR A 99 3.93 0.91 1.30
CA THR A 99 3.05 1.51 0.31
C THR A 99 2.44 2.79 0.86
N PRO A 100 1.83 3.65 0.03
CA PRO A 100 1.18 4.87 0.50
C PRO A 100 0.06 4.62 1.52
N LEU A 101 -0.65 3.49 1.41
CA LEU A 101 -1.71 3.09 2.33
C LEU A 101 -1.15 2.54 3.66
N THR A 102 0.15 2.26 3.70
CA THR A 102 0.87 1.77 4.87
C THR A 102 2.00 2.71 5.26
N ASN A 103 1.80 4.03 5.10
CA ASN A 103 2.79 5.06 5.40
C ASN A 103 3.31 5.02 6.84
N TRP A 104 2.51 4.51 7.79
CA TRP A 104 2.93 4.25 9.17
C TRP A 104 4.04 3.19 9.29
N GLY A 105 4.33 2.44 8.22
CA GLY A 105 5.51 1.56 8.13
C GLY A 105 6.83 2.32 8.29
N TYR A 106 6.86 3.62 7.97
CA TYR A 106 7.99 4.50 8.27
C TYR A 106 8.35 4.46 9.77
N HIS A 107 7.36 4.56 10.66
CA HIS A 107 7.60 4.56 12.11
C HIS A 107 8.11 3.21 12.63
N ILE A 108 7.76 2.11 11.95
CA ILE A 108 8.30 0.79 12.27
C ILE A 108 9.77 0.73 11.88
N ALA A 109 10.13 1.22 10.68
CA ALA A 109 11.51 1.29 10.24
C ALA A 109 12.36 2.18 11.17
N GLU A 110 11.84 3.34 11.54
CA GLU A 110 12.45 4.26 12.52
C GLU A 110 12.70 3.56 13.85
N LYS A 111 11.71 2.83 14.38
CA LYS A 111 11.84 2.09 15.64
C LYS A 111 12.88 0.98 15.59
N LEU A 112 13.01 0.30 14.44
CA LEU A 112 13.95 -0.80 14.24
C LEU A 112 15.35 -0.32 13.83
N GLY A 113 15.50 0.96 13.46
CA GLY A 113 16.78 1.51 13.01
C GLY A 113 17.21 1.03 11.63
N VAL A 114 16.25 0.67 10.76
CA VAL A 114 16.52 0.11 9.43
C VAL A 114 16.09 1.09 8.32
N PRO A 115 16.78 1.10 7.16
CA PRO A 115 16.37 1.91 6.02
C PRO A 115 14.98 1.51 5.51
N CYS A 116 14.25 2.48 4.95
CA CYS A 116 12.96 2.23 4.33
C CYS A 116 12.73 3.00 3.02
N PHE A 117 11.86 2.44 2.17
CA PHE A 117 11.49 3.01 0.88
C PHE A 117 9.97 2.98 0.70
N MET A 118 9.40 4.10 0.25
CA MET A 118 8.00 4.13 -0.17
C MET A 118 7.89 3.72 -1.64
N ALA A 119 7.25 2.59 -1.91
CA ALA A 119 6.92 2.15 -3.26
C ALA A 119 5.50 2.59 -3.61
N SER A 120 5.36 3.56 -4.52
CA SER A 120 4.06 4.03 -4.99
C SER A 120 3.81 3.65 -6.45
N VAL A 121 2.59 3.21 -6.72
CA VAL A 121 2.08 2.96 -8.09
C VAL A 121 1.22 4.12 -8.62
N VAL A 122 1.15 5.20 -7.85
CA VAL A 122 0.44 6.45 -8.18
C VAL A 122 1.33 7.66 -7.90
N PRO A 123 1.17 8.77 -8.61
CA PRO A 123 1.99 9.97 -8.39
C PRO A 123 1.65 10.60 -7.03
N LEU A 124 2.61 10.60 -6.10
CA LEU A 124 2.44 11.20 -4.76
C LEU A 124 3.37 12.37 -4.49
N THR A 125 4.41 12.50 -5.30
CA THR A 125 5.29 13.66 -5.27
C THR A 125 4.70 14.77 -6.13
N PRO A 126 4.87 16.05 -5.75
CA PRO A 126 4.42 17.17 -6.56
C PRO A 126 4.91 17.06 -8.01
N THR A 127 3.97 17.06 -8.96
CA THR A 127 4.28 16.97 -10.40
C THR A 127 3.29 17.76 -11.25
N GLY A 128 3.80 18.34 -12.35
CA GLY A 128 3.02 19.02 -13.38
C GLY A 128 2.41 18.10 -14.43
N THR A 129 2.89 16.85 -14.51
CA THR A 129 2.65 15.98 -15.66
C THR A 129 1.39 15.13 -15.52
N PHE A 130 1.08 14.67 -14.31
CA PHE A 130 -0.06 13.79 -14.06
C PHE A 130 -0.78 14.17 -12.76
N PRO A 131 -2.12 14.11 -12.71
CA PRO A 131 -2.87 14.37 -11.50
C PRO A 131 -2.82 13.19 -10.52
N PHE A 132 -2.86 13.46 -9.21
CA PHE A 132 -3.04 12.41 -8.20
C PHE A 132 -4.46 11.86 -8.26
N LEU A 133 -4.61 10.59 -8.67
CA LEU A 133 -5.90 9.88 -8.78
C LEU A 133 -7.00 10.70 -9.49
N ARG A 134 -6.63 11.55 -10.47
CA ARG A 134 -7.52 12.53 -11.14
C ARG A 134 -8.24 13.51 -10.19
N PHE A 135 -7.90 13.57 -8.90
CA PHE A 135 -8.45 14.55 -7.96
C PHE A 135 -8.10 15.99 -8.36
N SER A 136 -6.96 16.20 -9.01
CA SER A 136 -6.59 17.49 -9.57
C SER A 136 -7.03 17.63 -11.04
N GLN A 137 -8.34 17.78 -11.27
CA GLN A 137 -8.83 18.58 -12.41
C GLN A 137 -8.85 20.08 -12.06
N ILE A 138 -8.20 20.47 -10.98
CA ILE A 138 -8.14 21.85 -10.51
C ILE A 138 -7.18 22.60 -11.43
N ALA A 139 -7.74 23.52 -12.22
CA ALA A 139 -7.00 24.47 -13.02
C ALA A 139 -6.02 25.26 -12.14
N ASN A 140 -4.82 25.51 -12.66
CA ASN A 140 -3.64 26.15 -12.04
C ASN A 140 -2.72 25.20 -11.25
N ASN A 141 -2.11 24.22 -11.92
CA ASN A 141 -0.94 23.52 -11.39
C ASN A 141 0.33 24.37 -11.65
N PRO A 142 0.99 24.95 -10.63
CA PRO A 142 2.19 25.77 -10.84
C PRO A 142 3.38 24.98 -11.40
N LEU A 143 3.31 23.65 -11.40
CA LEU A 143 4.32 22.75 -11.94
C LEU A 143 4.04 22.34 -13.40
N SER A 144 2.85 22.63 -13.96
CA SER A 144 2.58 22.32 -15.37
C SER A 144 3.39 23.26 -16.25
N LYS A 145 4.26 22.73 -17.10
CA LYS A 145 4.88 23.53 -18.15
C LYS A 145 3.77 24.05 -19.07
N ARG A 146 3.76 25.37 -19.32
CA ARG A 146 2.94 25.99 -20.37
C ARG A 146 3.33 25.45 -21.74
#